data_AF-A0A9J6EXT7-F1
#
_entry.id   AF-A0A9J6EXT7-F1
#
_cell.length_a   1.000
_cell.length_b   1.000
_cell.length_c   1.000
_cell.angle_alpha   90.00
_cell.angle_beta   90.00
_cell.angle_gamma   90.00
#
_symmetry.space_group_name_H-M   'P 1'
#
loop_
_entity.id
_entity.type
_entity.pdbx_description
1 polymer ?
#
loop_
_entity_poly.entity_id
_entity_poly.type
_entity_poly.pdbx_seq_one_letter_code
_entity_poly.pdbx_strand_id
1 'polypeptide(L)' 'MALVTSEDVILAYQRRVREVDPVLNAVVDERFEAALEEARAVDELVRRSSPDELERTKPLLGVPFITKNSVMIKGV' A
#
# COMPACT_ATOMS: atom_id res chain seq x y z
N MET A 1 -9.52 1.32 21.17
CA MET A 1 -9.47 1.63 19.73
C MET A 1 -8.34 0.81 19.15
N ALA A 2 -8.62 -0.12 18.23
CA ALA A 2 -7.56 -0.75 17.44
C ALA A 2 -7.17 0.25 16.35
N LEU A 3 -5.88 0.61 16.28
CA LEU A 3 -5.35 1.45 15.22
C LEU A 3 -5.19 0.59 13.96
N VAL A 4 -5.66 1.10 12.82
CA VAL A 4 -5.48 0.45 11.51
C VAL A 4 -4.02 0.60 11.08
N THR A 5 -3.38 -0.51 10.72
CA THR A 5 -2.00 -0.54 10.22
C THR A 5 -1.96 -0.43 8.68
N SER A 6 -0.79 -0.12 8.12
CA SER A 6 -0.57 -0.13 6.68
C SER A 6 -0.78 -1.53 6.11
N GLU A 7 -0.36 -2.57 6.83
CA GLU A 7 -0.62 -3.97 6.47
C GLU A 7 -2.13 -4.25 6.37
N ASP A 8 -2.92 -3.79 7.35
CA ASP A 8 -4.38 -3.93 7.32
C ASP A 8 -5.00 -3.28 6.07
N VAL A 9 -4.51 -2.09 5.70
CA VAL A 9 -4.98 -1.34 4.52
C VAL A 9 -4.66 -2.08 3.23
N ILE A 10 -3.42 -2.55 3.04
CA ILE A 10 -3.04 -3.30 1.83
C ILE A 10 -3.84 -4.60 1.71
N LEU A 11 -4.03 -5.33 2.81
CA LEU A 11 -4.84 -6.55 2.82
C LEU A 11 -6.31 -6.26 2.47
N ALA A 12 -6.86 -5.13 2.93
CA ALA A 12 -8.21 -4.71 2.56
C ALA A 12 -8.32 -4.38 1.05
N TYR A 13 -7.33 -3.66 0.50
CA TYR A 13 -7.28 -3.34 -0.93
C TYR A 13 -7.13 -4.59 -1.80
N GLN A 14 -6.23 -5.51 -1.43
CA GLN A 14 -6.04 -6.77 -2.14
C GLN A 14 -7.33 -7.59 -2.19
N ARG A 15 -8.03 -7.73 -1.05
CA ARG A 15 -9.33 -8.41 -1.01
C ARG A 15 -10.35 -7.75 -1.94
N ARG A 16 -10.42 -6.42 -1.93
CA ARG A 16 -11.37 -5.68 -2.77
C ARG A 16 -11.05 -5.81 -4.26
N VAL A 17 -9.78 -5.77 -4.64
CA VAL A 17 -9.35 -5.96 -6.04
C VAL A 17 -9.73 -7.36 -6.51
N ARG A 18 -9.43 -8.41 -5.72
CA ARG A 18 -9.80 -9.80 -6.06
C ARG A 18 -11.30 -10.01 -6.24
N GLU A 19 -12.13 -9.28 -5.49
CA GLU A 19 -13.58 -9.37 -5.57
C GLU A 19 -14.14 -8.67 -6.83
N VAL A 20 -13.55 -7.52 -7.22
CA VAL A 20 -14.15 -6.61 -8.20
C VAL A 20 -13.52 -6.71 -9.58
N ASP A 21 -12.22 -6.92 -9.64
CA ASP A 21 -11.48 -6.89 -10.89
C ASP A 21 -11.94 -7.96 -11.92
N PRO A 22 -12.46 -9.13 -11.53
CA PRO A 22 -13.07 -10.06 -12.50
C PRO A 22 -14.25 -9.47 -13.30
N VAL A 23 -14.88 -8.41 -12.79
CA VAL A 23 -15.98 -7.70 -13.48
C VAL A 23 -15.48 -6.44 -14.18
N LEU A 24 -14.58 -5.68 -13.55
CA LEU A 24 -14.10 -4.41 -14.10
C LEU A 24 -12.96 -4.57 -15.12
N ASN A 25 -12.12 -5.59 -14.95
CA ASN A 25 -10.92 -5.83 -15.74
C ASN A 25 -10.03 -4.57 -15.82
N ALA A 26 -9.74 -3.98 -14.66
CA ALA A 26 -9.03 -2.71 -14.51
C ALA A 26 -7.56 -2.88 -14.09
N VAL A 27 -7.18 -4.05 -13.55
CA VAL A 27 -5.82 -4.37 -13.15
C VAL A 27 -5.15 -5.20 -14.23
N VAL A 28 -4.02 -4.69 -14.75
CA VAL A 28 -3.24 -5.39 -15.79
C VAL A 28 -2.18 -6.31 -15.17
N ASP A 29 -1.59 -5.87 -14.07
CA ASP A 29 -0.58 -6.59 -13.33
C ASP A 29 -0.62 -6.15 -11.84
N GLU A 30 -0.16 -7.00 -10.94
CA GLU A 30 -0.19 -6.77 -9.50
C GLU A 30 1.18 -6.98 -8.83
N ARG A 31 1.45 -6.17 -7.79
CA ARG A 31 2.67 -6.26 -6.97
C ARG A 31 2.35 -6.44 -5.48
N PHE A 32 1.27 -7.16 -5.17
CA PHE A 32 0.71 -7.18 -3.82
C PHE A 32 1.67 -7.71 -2.76
N GLU A 33 2.48 -8.73 -3.07
CA GLU A 33 3.46 -9.28 -2.14
C GLU A 33 4.49 -8.20 -1.75
N ALA A 34 5.04 -7.49 -2.74
CA ALA A 34 5.99 -6.40 -2.49
C ALA A 34 5.32 -5.25 -1.71
N ALA A 35 4.08 -4.89 -2.06
CA ALA A 35 3.32 -3.86 -1.34
C ALA A 35 3.03 -4.26 0.11
N LEU A 36 2.82 -5.55 0.39
CA LEU A 36 2.60 -6.06 1.74
C LEU A 36 3.87 -5.99 2.59
N GLU A 37 5.03 -6.33 2.01
CA GLU A 37 6.33 -6.16 2.68
C GLU A 37 6.67 -4.68 2.94
N GLU A 38 6.39 -3.80 1.97
CA GLU A 38 6.51 -2.35 2.13
C GLU A 38 5.62 -1.85 3.28
N ALA A 39 4.38 -2.32 3.37
CA ALA A 39 3.45 -1.93 4.43
C ALA A 39 3.92 -2.36 5.83
N ARG A 40 4.43 -3.59 5.98
CA ARG A 40 5.03 -4.06 7.25
C ARG A 40 6.21 -3.20 7.67
N ALA A 41 7.06 -2.80 6.72
CA ALA A 41 8.18 -1.91 6.99
C ALA A 41 7.71 -0.50 7.40
N VAL A 42 6.62 0.00 6.81
CA VAL A 42 5.98 1.25 7.23
C VAL A 42 5.47 1.15 8.65
N ASP A 43 4.78 0.06 9.01
CA ASP A 43 4.25 -0.12 10.37
C ASP A 43 5.36 -0.16 11.41
N GLU A 44 6.51 -0.77 11.09
CA GLU A 44 7.69 -0.73 11.94
C GLU A 44 8.32 0.67 12.03
N LEU A 45 8.34 1.42 10.93
CA LEU A 45 8.81 2.81 10.94
C LEU A 45 7.93 3.69 11.82
N VAL A 46 6.60 3.57 11.72
CA VAL A 46 5.64 4.30 12.55
C VAL A 46 5.85 4.01 14.03
N ARG A 47 6.17 2.75 14.39
CA ARG A 47 6.49 2.39 15.79
C ARG A 47 7.75 3.06 16.34
N ARG A 48 8.69 3.46 15.48
CA ARG A 48 10.02 3.97 15.87
C ARG A 48 10.21 5.48 15.67
N SER A 49 9.29 6.14 14.99
CA SER A 49 9.39 7.55 14.62
C SER A 49 8.34 8.41 15.31
N SER A 50 8.58 9.73 15.38
CA SER A 50 7.59 10.68 15.89
C SER A 50 6.57 11.07 14.80
N PRO A 51 5.29 11.30 15.14
CA PRO A 51 4.30 11.75 14.17
C PRO A 51 4.71 13.02 13.41
N ASP A 52 5.24 14.03 14.10
CA ASP A 52 5.66 15.30 13.49
C ASP A 52 6.77 15.12 12.45
N GLU A 53 7.71 14.19 12.71
CA GLU A 53 8.77 13.86 11.76
C GLU A 53 8.21 13.18 10.51
N LEU A 54 7.31 12.21 10.69
CA LEU A 54 6.71 11.46 9.60
C LEU A 54 5.82 12.36 8.74
N GLU A 55 5.04 13.25 9.34
CA GLU A 55 4.20 14.20 8.61
C GLU A 55 5.05 15.10 7.71
N ARG A 56 6.16 15.64 8.24
CA ARG A 56 7.04 16.53 7.49
C ARG A 56 7.82 15.81 6.37
N THR A 57 8.24 14.58 6.60
CA THR A 57 9.18 13.88 5.70
C THR A 57 8.53 12.85 4.78
N LYS A 58 7.36 12.34 5.16
CA LYS A 58 6.64 11.26 4.46
C LYS A 58 5.12 11.52 4.49
N PRO A 59 4.63 12.61 3.86
CA PRO A 59 3.22 13.00 3.94
C PRO A 59 2.23 11.98 3.36
N LEU A 60 2.71 11.01 2.57
CA LEU A 60 1.91 9.93 1.99
C LEU A 60 2.24 8.56 2.59
N LEU A 61 2.87 8.51 3.77
CA LEU A 61 3.25 7.26 4.42
C LEU A 61 2.03 6.38 4.69
N GLY A 62 2.07 5.12 4.24
CA GLY A 62 0.98 4.17 4.41
C GLY A 62 -0.20 4.35 3.46
N VAL A 63 -0.18 5.34 2.55
CA VAL A 63 -1.24 5.52 1.54
C VAL A 63 -1.04 4.50 0.40
N PRO A 64 -1.98 3.56 0.20
CA PRO A 64 -1.90 2.62 -0.92
C PRO A 64 -2.15 3.35 -2.24
N PHE A 65 -1.39 3.00 -3.28
CA PHE A 65 -1.63 3.50 -4.62
C PHE A 65 -1.32 2.45 -5.69
N ILE A 66 -1.98 2.60 -6.84
CA ILE A 66 -1.67 1.91 -8.09
C ILE A 66 -1.38 2.96 -9.16
N THR A 67 -0.78 2.55 -10.28
CA THR A 67 -0.46 3.45 -11.38
C THR A 67 -0.96 2.90 -12.71
N LYS A 68 -1.02 3.77 -13.72
CA LYS A 68 -1.26 3.37 -15.10
C LYS A 68 -0.10 2.49 -15.59
N ASN A 69 -0.40 1.43 -16.32
CA ASN A 69 0.59 0.48 -16.86
C ASN A 69 1.64 1.10 -17.80
N SER A 70 1.46 2.36 -18.24
CA SER A 70 2.46 3.11 -19.00
C SER A 70 3.55 3.74 -18.12
N VAL A 71 3.47 3.60 -16.80
CA VAL A 71 4.47 4.10 -15.86
C VAL A 71 5.45 2.97 -15.54
N MET A 72 6.75 3.23 -15.74
CA MET A 72 7.80 2.27 -15.47
C MET A 72 7.89 1.95 -13.98
N ILE A 73 7.82 0.67 -13.63
CA ILE A 73 8.01 0.16 -12.28
C ILE A 73 9.30 -0.65 -12.23
N LYS A 74 10.11 -0.47 -11.20
CA LYS A 74 11.34 -1.24 -11.06
C LYS A 74 11.00 -2.71 -10.83
N GLY A 75 11.47 -3.59 -11.72
CA GLY A 75 11.30 -5.04 -11.60
C GLY A 75 9.99 -5.58 -12.17
N VAL A 76 9.21 -4.74 -12.86
CA VAL A 76 7.98 -5.09 -13.60
C VAL A 76 8.06 -4.50 -14.99
#